data_AF-A0A3N8FU87-F1
#
_entry.id   AF-A0A3N8FU87-F1
#
_cell.length_a   1.000
_cell.length_b   1.000
_cell.length_c   1.000
_cell.angle_alpha   90.00
_cell.angle_beta   90.00
_cell.angle_gamma   90.00
#
_symmetry.space_group_name_H-M   'P 1'
#
loop_
_entity.id
_entity.type
_entity.pdbx_description
1 polymer ?
#
loop_
_entity_poly.entity_id
_entity_poly.type
_entity_poly.pdbx_seq_one_letter_code
_entity_poly.pdbx_strand_id
1 'polypeptide(L)'
;EIARTLHLEVDELFPIAEVLQYLGFADVREGDVFLTPPARVFAEFGTQERKLMFADHLLKHVPLAARIRKVLNERPGHRAPRVRFEQELEDFLSDEAAEETLDAVIDWGRYGEVFSYNDKTEVFSLEDVES
;
A
#
# COMPACT_ATOMS: atom_id res chain seq x y z
N GLU A 1 16.18 -1.16 20.96
CA GLU A 1 15.15 -0.89 21.99
C GLU A 1 13.74 -1.18 21.46
N ILE A 2 13.37 -0.66 20.28
CA ILE A 2 12.06 -0.85 19.64
C ILE A 2 11.65 -2.33 19.48
N ALA A 3 12.55 -3.21 19.04
CA ALA A 3 12.29 -4.65 18.85
C ALA A 3 11.69 -5.30 20.12
N ARG A 4 12.34 -5.03 21.25
CA ARG A 4 11.91 -5.51 22.57
C ARG A 4 10.55 -4.95 23.01
N THR A 5 10.22 -3.71 22.65
CA THR A 5 8.94 -3.07 22.99
C THR A 5 7.80 -3.57 22.10
N LEU A 6 8.08 -3.90 20.84
CA LEU A 6 7.09 -4.42 19.89
C LEU A 6 6.96 -5.95 19.91
N HIS A 7 7.76 -6.63 20.74
CA HIS A 7 7.88 -8.10 20.75
C HIS A 7 8.25 -8.67 19.37
N LEU A 8 9.07 -7.93 18.62
CA LEU A 8 9.60 -8.33 17.32
C LEU A 8 11.09 -8.65 17.46
N GLU A 9 11.58 -9.55 16.62
CA GLU A 9 13.00 -9.73 16.40
C GLU A 9 13.57 -8.57 15.56
N VAL A 10 14.90 -8.41 15.57
CA VAL A 10 15.55 -7.26 14.89
C VAL A 10 15.43 -7.36 13.37
N ASP A 11 15.50 -8.57 12.82
CA ASP A 11 15.31 -8.87 11.41
C ASP A 11 13.87 -8.60 10.94
N GLU A 12 12.88 -8.77 11.82
CA GLU A 12 11.48 -8.40 11.53
C GLU A 12 11.27 -6.88 11.43
N LEU A 13 12.12 -6.08 12.06
CA LEU A 13 12.05 -4.62 11.96
C LEU A 13 12.64 -4.06 10.66
N PHE A 14 13.54 -4.80 10.01
CA PHE A 14 14.24 -4.29 8.84
C PHE A 14 13.29 -4.07 7.64
N PRO A 15 12.46 -5.04 7.23
CA PRO A 15 11.45 -4.82 6.18
C PRO A 15 10.48 -3.69 6.52
N ILE A 16 10.12 -3.54 7.80
CA ILE A 16 9.23 -2.45 8.25
C ILE A 16 9.91 -1.10 8.03
N ALA A 17 11.18 -0.96 8.42
CA ALA A 17 11.95 0.27 8.21
C ALA A 17 12.12 0.59 6.71
N GLU A 18 12.38 -0.42 5.87
CA GLU A 18 12.48 -0.27 4.43
C GLU A 18 11.15 0.21 3.81
N VAL A 19 10.01 -0.37 4.21
CA VAL A 19 8.69 0.07 3.75
C VAL A 19 8.37 1.49 4.21
N LEU A 20 8.67 1.82 5.47
CA LEU A 20 8.51 3.19 5.98
C LEU A 20 9.38 4.18 5.20
N GLN A 21 10.61 3.81 4.84
CA GLN A 21 11.47 4.65 4.02
C GLN A 21 10.95 4.79 2.59
N TYR A 22 10.52 3.68 1.98
CA TYR A 22 9.98 3.64 0.63
C TYR A 22 8.72 4.51 0.50
N LEU A 23 7.84 4.48 1.50
CA LEU A 23 6.65 5.32 1.58
C LEU A 23 6.95 6.75 2.05
N GLY A 24 8.21 7.11 2.37
CA GLY A 24 8.58 8.46 2.79
C GLY A 24 8.19 8.83 4.23
N PHE A 25 7.91 7.83 5.08
CA PHE A 25 7.67 7.99 6.51
C PHE A 25 8.95 7.90 7.36
N ALA A 26 10.01 7.27 6.83
CA ALA A 26 11.29 7.20 7.52
C ALA A 26 12.46 7.62 6.61
N ASP A 27 13.55 8.01 7.24
CA ASP A 27 14.88 8.09 6.65
C ASP A 27 15.78 7.15 7.46
N VAL A 28 16.37 6.17 6.80
CA VAL A 28 17.22 5.16 7.44
C VAL A 28 18.68 5.47 7.12
N ARG A 29 19.49 5.71 8.15
CA ARG A 29 20.91 6.10 8.02
C ARG A 29 21.74 5.30 9.01
N GLU A 30 22.72 4.55 8.52
CA GLU A 30 23.67 3.81 9.38
C GLU A 30 23.00 2.90 10.43
N GLY A 31 21.79 2.40 10.16
CA GLY A 31 21.01 1.57 11.09
C GLY A 31 20.07 2.34 12.02
N ASP A 32 20.13 3.67 12.03
CA ASP A 32 19.18 4.53 12.73
C ASP A 32 17.98 4.87 11.85
N VAL A 33 16.78 4.88 12.45
CA VAL A 33 15.51 5.23 11.78
C VAL A 33 15.04 6.60 12.27
N PHE A 34 14.97 7.56 11.36
CA PHE A 34 14.48 8.91 11.64
C PHE A 34 13.09 9.09 11.02
N LEU A 35 12.09 9.42 11.84
CA LEU A 35 10.77 9.75 11.32
C LEU A 35 10.82 11.03 10.47
N THR A 36 10.17 11.03 9.32
CA THR A 36 9.95 12.24 8.54
C THR A 36 8.88 13.13 9.21
N PRO A 37 8.75 14.42 8.84
CA PRO A 37 7.68 15.25 9.38
C PRO A 37 6.27 14.63 9.19
N PRO A 38 5.91 14.06 8.02
CA PRO A 38 4.66 13.33 7.87
C PRO A 38 4.50 12.18 8.88
N ALA A 39 5.52 11.36 9.12
CA ALA A 39 5.40 10.25 10.06
C ALA A 39 5.23 10.68 11.52
N ARG A 40 5.83 11.80 11.93
CA ARG A 40 5.56 12.38 13.25
C ARG A 40 4.10 12.80 13.39
N VAL A 41 3.56 13.45 12.36
CA VAL A 41 2.16 13.85 12.32
C VAL A 41 1.24 12.62 12.28
N PHE A 42 1.60 11.59 11.50
CA PHE A 42 0.90 10.31 11.44
C PHE A 42 0.77 9.66 12.83
N ALA A 43 1.82 9.71 13.65
CA ALA A 43 1.81 9.13 14.99
C ALA A 43 0.85 9.85 15.96
N GLU A 44 0.51 11.11 15.71
CA GLU A 44 -0.36 11.93 16.57
C GLU A 44 -1.83 11.98 16.12
N PHE A 45 -2.11 11.54 14.90
CA PHE A 45 -3.41 11.67 14.25
C PHE A 45 -4.45 10.61 14.63
N GLY A 46 -5.72 10.99 14.48
CA GLY A 46 -6.85 10.07 14.53
C GLY A 46 -6.79 9.03 13.41
N THR A 47 -7.62 7.99 13.52
CA THR A 47 -7.59 6.87 12.57
C THR A 47 -7.87 7.30 11.13
N GLN A 48 -8.82 8.22 10.89
CA GLN A 48 -9.15 8.62 9.52
C GLN A 48 -8.04 9.45 8.87
N GLU A 49 -7.45 10.38 9.63
CA GLU A 49 -6.40 11.25 9.13
C GLU A 49 -5.12 10.45 8.81
N ARG A 50 -4.84 9.39 9.59
CA ARG A 50 -3.78 8.42 9.27
C ARG A 50 -4.04 7.71 7.95
N LYS A 51 -5.25 7.21 7.71
CA LYS A 51 -5.61 6.56 6.44
C LYS A 51 -5.44 7.49 5.25
N LEU A 52 -5.91 8.73 5.36
CA LEU A 52 -5.77 9.74 4.30
C LEU A 52 -4.30 10.07 4.00
N MET A 53 -3.47 10.22 5.04
CA MET A 53 -2.04 10.44 4.86
C MET A 53 -1.35 9.23 4.23
N PHE A 54 -1.70 8.01 4.68
CA PHE A 54 -1.18 6.79 4.07
C PHE A 54 -1.57 6.68 2.60
N ALA A 55 -2.82 6.99 2.26
CA ALA A 55 -3.31 6.98 0.88
C ALA A 55 -2.52 7.92 -0.03
N ASP A 56 -2.25 9.15 0.43
CA ASP A 56 -1.44 10.13 -0.30
C ASP A 56 -0.02 9.60 -0.57
N HIS A 57 0.64 9.10 0.49
CA HIS A 57 1.97 8.52 0.37
C HIS A 57 1.98 7.26 -0.51
N LEU A 58 0.99 6.37 -0.38
CA LEU A 58 0.85 5.17 -1.20
C LEU A 58 0.73 5.53 -2.68
N LEU A 59 -0.17 6.46 -3.04
CA LEU A 59 -0.37 6.88 -4.43
C LEU A 59 0.83 7.63 -5.00
N LYS A 60 1.63 8.29 -4.16
CA LYS A 60 2.84 9.00 -4.58
C LYS A 60 4.03 8.08 -4.77
N HIS A 61 4.17 7.06 -3.93
CA HIS A 61 5.38 6.25 -3.84
C HIS A 61 5.25 4.85 -4.46
N VAL A 62 4.02 4.33 -4.62
CA VAL A 62 3.76 2.98 -5.15
C VAL A 62 3.09 3.06 -6.53
N PRO A 63 3.84 2.87 -7.64
CA PRO A 63 3.32 3.05 -8.99
C PRO A 63 2.13 2.15 -9.33
N LEU A 64 2.11 0.91 -8.81
CA LEU A 64 1.00 -0.02 -9.05
C LEU A 64 -0.32 0.48 -8.42
N ALA A 65 -0.27 1.01 -7.20
CA ALA A 65 -1.45 1.60 -6.56
C ALA A 65 -1.98 2.81 -7.35
N ALA A 66 -1.06 3.69 -7.78
CA ALA A 66 -1.39 4.85 -8.62
C ALA A 66 -2.00 4.43 -9.97
N ARG A 67 -1.46 3.37 -10.57
CA ARG A 67 -1.93 2.79 -11.83
C ARG A 67 -3.35 2.24 -11.69
N ILE A 68 -3.62 1.46 -10.65
CA ILE A 68 -4.97 0.92 -10.37
C ILE A 68 -5.96 2.09 -10.22
N ARG A 69 -5.65 3.06 -9.34
CA ARG A 69 -6.51 4.24 -9.12
C ARG A 69 -6.77 5.00 -10.42
N LYS A 70 -5.75 5.20 -11.26
CA LYS A 70 -5.88 5.88 -12.56
C LYS A 70 -6.82 5.12 -13.50
N VAL A 71 -6.62 3.81 -13.67
CA VAL A 71 -7.46 2.98 -14.54
C VAL A 71 -8.93 3.01 -14.10
N LEU A 72 -9.19 2.95 -12.79
CA LEU A 72 -10.55 3.02 -12.28
C LEU A 72 -11.18 4.41 -12.49
N ASN A 73 -10.43 5.50 -12.34
CA ASN A 73 -10.95 6.84 -12.65
C ASN A 73 -11.32 7.01 -14.14
N GLU A 74 -10.56 6.41 -15.05
CA GLU A 74 -10.75 6.56 -16.50
C GLU A 74 -11.88 5.69 -17.08
N ARG A 75 -12.25 4.61 -16.39
CA ARG A 75 -13.28 3.66 -16.88
C ARG A 75 -14.69 4.11 -16.51
N PRO A 76 -15.65 4.04 -17.46
CA PRO A 76 -17.07 4.11 -17.13
C PRO A 76 -17.44 3.06 -16.08
N GLY A 77 -18.09 3.48 -14.99
CA GLY A 77 -18.48 2.60 -13.88
C GLY A 77 -17.36 2.27 -12.90
N HIS A 78 -16.18 2.89 -13.03
CA HIS A 78 -15.10 2.85 -12.05
C HIS A 78 -14.66 1.46 -11.60
N ARG A 79 -14.66 0.49 -12.52
CA ARG A 79 -14.38 -0.93 -12.25
C ARG A 79 -13.37 -1.52 -13.22
N ALA A 80 -12.53 -2.42 -12.71
CA ALA A 80 -11.61 -3.22 -13.50
C ALA A 80 -11.39 -4.61 -12.86
N PRO A 81 -11.30 -5.69 -13.67
CA PRO A 81 -11.03 -7.02 -13.14
C PRO A 81 -9.55 -7.16 -12.73
N ARG A 82 -9.25 -8.03 -11.78
CA ARG A 82 -7.91 -8.32 -11.27
C ARG A 82 -6.91 -8.68 -12.38
N VAL A 83 -7.32 -9.60 -13.26
CA VAL A 83 -6.53 -10.09 -14.40
C VAL A 83 -5.99 -8.98 -15.30
N ARG A 84 -6.64 -7.81 -15.33
CA ARG A 84 -6.18 -6.66 -16.11
C ARG A 84 -4.86 -6.09 -15.57
N PHE A 85 -4.59 -6.21 -14.27
CA PHE A 85 -3.36 -5.74 -13.64
C PHE A 85 -2.32 -6.85 -13.50
N GLU A 86 -2.75 -8.08 -13.25
CA GLU A 86 -1.86 -9.26 -13.22
C GLU A 86 -1.13 -9.43 -14.54
N GLN A 87 -1.83 -9.37 -15.67
CA GLN A 87 -1.21 -9.45 -17.00
C GLN A 87 -0.16 -8.36 -17.25
N GLU A 88 -0.31 -7.16 -16.67
CA GLU A 88 0.73 -6.11 -16.80
C GLU A 88 1.96 -6.40 -15.93
N LEU A 89 1.79 -7.13 -14.84
CA LEU A 89 2.88 -7.53 -13.94
C LEU A 89 3.62 -8.76 -14.48
N GLU A 90 2.89 -9.73 -15.03
CA GLU A 90 3.41 -10.96 -15.64
C GLU A 90 4.34 -10.69 -16.85
N ASP A 91 4.26 -9.50 -17.46
CA ASP A 91 5.24 -9.05 -18.46
C ASP A 91 6.67 -8.94 -17.89
N PHE A 92 6.82 -8.85 -16.56
CA PHE A 92 8.10 -8.62 -15.86
C PHE A 92 8.35 -9.57 -14.69
N LEU A 93 7.30 -10.20 -14.16
CA LEU A 93 7.33 -11.07 -12.98
C LEU A 93 6.84 -12.47 -13.36
N SER A 94 7.21 -13.47 -12.56
CA SER A 94 6.50 -14.76 -12.62
C SER A 94 5.08 -14.61 -12.12
N ASP A 95 4.18 -15.51 -12.52
CA ASP A 95 2.77 -15.53 -12.11
C ASP A 95 2.62 -15.41 -10.57
N GLU A 96 3.36 -16.21 -9.81
CA GLU A 96 3.36 -16.17 -8.33
C GLU A 96 3.81 -14.80 -7.79
N ALA A 97 4.85 -14.20 -8.38
CA ALA A 97 5.34 -12.90 -7.92
C ALA A 97 4.41 -11.75 -8.32
N ALA A 98 3.69 -11.87 -9.45
CA ALA A 98 2.65 -10.93 -9.86
C ALA A 98 1.45 -10.98 -8.91
N GLU A 99 1.02 -12.19 -8.53
CA GLU A 99 -0.06 -12.42 -7.56
C GLU A 99 0.28 -11.80 -6.19
N GLU A 100 1.44 -12.15 -5.62
CA GLU A 100 1.93 -11.61 -4.34
C GLU A 100 2.06 -10.09 -4.36
N THR A 101 2.57 -9.53 -5.46
CA THR A 101 2.71 -8.07 -5.63
C THR A 101 1.36 -7.38 -5.66
N LEU A 102 0.38 -7.95 -6.36
CA LEU A 102 -0.94 -7.37 -6.47
C LEU A 102 -1.70 -7.46 -5.13
N ASP A 103 -1.57 -8.56 -4.40
CA ASP A 103 -2.15 -8.75 -3.08
C ASP A 103 -1.60 -7.76 -2.06
N ALA A 104 -0.28 -7.56 -2.04
CA ALA A 104 0.34 -6.55 -1.17
C ALA A 104 -0.23 -5.14 -1.44
N VAL A 105 -0.42 -4.78 -2.70
CA VAL A 105 -1.01 -3.48 -3.07
C VAL A 105 -2.50 -3.42 -2.78
N ILE A 106 -3.23 -4.53 -2.86
CA ILE A 106 -4.64 -4.59 -2.44
C ILE A 106 -4.75 -4.31 -0.93
N ASP A 107 -3.92 -4.94 -0.10
CA ASP A 107 -3.95 -4.75 1.34
C ASP A 107 -3.63 -3.30 1.75
N TRP A 108 -2.60 -2.72 1.15
CA TRP A 108 -2.28 -1.30 1.37
C TRP A 108 -3.38 -0.37 0.84
N GLY A 109 -3.96 -0.68 -0.31
CA GLY A 109 -5.07 0.06 -0.90
C GLY A 109 -6.33 0.04 -0.03
N ARG A 110 -6.63 -1.10 0.60
CA ARG A 110 -7.74 -1.27 1.57
C ARG A 110 -7.50 -0.44 2.83
N TYR A 111 -6.29 -0.47 3.39
CA TYR A 111 -5.96 0.34 4.55
C TYR A 111 -6.12 1.84 4.27
N GLY A 112 -5.59 2.31 3.14
CA GLY A 112 -5.67 3.71 2.72
C GLY A 112 -7.01 4.12 2.10
N GLU A 113 -7.98 3.21 1.95
CA GLU A 113 -9.26 3.47 1.26
C GLU A 113 -9.06 4.06 -0.16
N VAL A 114 -7.99 3.63 -0.84
CA VAL A 114 -7.62 4.14 -2.19
C VAL A 114 -8.50 3.52 -3.27
N PHE A 115 -8.95 2.30 -3.08
CA PHE A 115 -9.94 1.60 -3.89
C PHE A 115 -10.49 0.45 -3.05
N SER A 116 -11.62 -0.11 -3.48
CA SER A 116 -12.13 -1.37 -2.97
C SER A 116 -11.72 -2.51 -3.89
N TYR A 117 -11.63 -3.71 -3.33
CA TYR A 117 -11.38 -4.94 -4.05
C TYR A 117 -12.32 -6.02 -3.51
N ASN A 118 -13.09 -6.67 -4.37
CA ASN A 118 -13.97 -7.79 -3.99
C ASN A 118 -13.28 -9.12 -4.29
N ASP A 119 -12.96 -9.89 -3.24
CA ASP A 119 -12.23 -11.18 -3.37
C ASP A 119 -13.05 -12.27 -4.09
N LYS A 120 -14.38 -12.20 -4.07
CA LYS A 120 -15.24 -13.20 -4.71
C LYS A 120 -15.37 -12.98 -6.20
N THR A 121 -15.43 -11.71 -6.62
CA THR A 121 -15.62 -11.34 -8.03
C THR A 121 -14.31 -10.94 -8.70
N GLU A 122 -13.23 -10.76 -7.93
CA GLU A 122 -11.92 -10.28 -8.38
C GLU A 122 -12.02 -8.95 -9.13
N VAL A 123 -12.79 -8.01 -8.57
CA VAL A 123 -13.05 -6.70 -9.17
C VAL A 123 -12.59 -5.59 -8.25
N PHE A 124 -11.79 -4.70 -8.80
CA PHE A 124 -11.47 -3.40 -8.23
C PHE A 124 -12.58 -2.38 -8.50
N SER A 125 -12.90 -1.52 -7.53
CA SER A 125 -13.85 -0.42 -7.67
C SER A 125 -13.46 0.85 -6.90
N LEU A 126 -13.97 2.02 -7.30
CA LEU A 126 -13.93 3.24 -6.46
C LEU A 126 -15.17 3.42 -5.59
N GLU A 127 -16.22 2.67 -5.88
CA GLU A 127 -17.42 2.58 -5.05
C GLU A 127 -17.17 1.58 -3.92
N ASP A 128 -17.67 1.89 -2.72
CA ASP A 128 -17.67 0.95 -1.60
C ASP A 128 -18.35 -0.35 -2.01
N VAL A 129 -17.64 -1.46 -1.83
CA VAL A 129 -18.20 -2.79 -2.05
C VAL A 129 -19.09 -3.11 -0.86
N GLU A 130 -20.42 -3.09 -1.03
CA GLU A 130 -21.32 -3.74 -0.07
C GLU A 130 -20.86 -5.20 0.10
N SER A 131 -20.53 -5.53 1.35
CA SER A 131 -19.92 -6.81 1.75
C SER A 131 -20.87 -7.99 1.62
#